data_AF-A0A6G1PVB8-F1
#
_entry.id   AF-A0A6G1PVB8-F1
#
_cell.length_a   1.000
_cell.length_b   1.000
_cell.length_c   1.000
_cell.angle_alpha   90.00
_cell.angle_beta   90.00
_cell.angle_gamma   90.00
#
_symmetry.space_group_name_H-M   'P 1'
#
loop_
_entity.id
_entity.type
_entity.pdbx_description
1 polymer ?
#
loop_
_entity_poly.entity_id
_entity_poly.type
_entity_poly.pdbx_seq_one_letter_code
_entity_poly.pdbx_strand_id
1 'polypeptide(L)'
;MRRFFRAQRDEDYSQIQYLTAKCTRLAHDKAVLDRDFLLSIEREKKLHNDLEVVATRLLHQEQANTELRIKQNQLISRIHQQQYLVDLLQQRLILLADDSSRHTEVLQQVGSELLCVQSSEGKLVGLVEELHAEAQHRAALTESLEMELRSKTVELKELQDINKTLTEELKDLRRAHQEEESYNPSTSPQKNKQTYNDLSFETSAKKTIVFEAREKHNESIYLWWTPGIIVNVLQVLEMCCFPDPHLSPDKQRLTPQSPSLGPALFFRFKDSLMEERKALLRQVSMLETKAEDLKRSSRADGLTQNLLCPLLAPDRSGSGVTSWDADAATDLEAQVEKSNLLYEELCSRSLPSGEEKMYLEEQAPQET
;
A
#
# COMPACT_ATOMS: atom_id res chain seq x y z
N MET A 1 -135.58 -16.09 -71.69
CA MET A 1 -134.40 -15.24 -71.38
C MET A 1 -133.84 -15.35 -69.96
N ARG A 2 -134.53 -15.90 -68.93
CA ARG A 2 -133.98 -16.00 -67.56
C ARG A 2 -132.99 -17.15 -67.29
N ARG A 3 -132.77 -18.06 -68.25
CA ARG A 3 -131.87 -19.22 -68.07
C ARG A 3 -130.40 -18.96 -68.46
N PHE A 4 -130.11 -17.94 -69.26
CA PHE A 4 -128.74 -17.61 -69.68
C PHE A 4 -127.93 -16.85 -68.61
N PHE A 5 -128.58 -16.11 -67.70
CA PHE A 5 -127.92 -15.37 -66.61
C PHE A 5 -127.58 -16.21 -65.36
N ARG A 6 -127.79 -17.54 -65.38
CA ARG A 6 -127.38 -18.42 -64.27
C ARG A 6 -126.00 -19.04 -64.54
N ALA A 7 -125.76 -19.55 -65.75
CA ALA A 7 -124.48 -20.16 -66.11
C ALA A 7 -123.30 -19.17 -65.97
N GLN A 8 -123.46 -17.93 -66.40
CA GLN A 8 -122.41 -16.91 -66.30
C GLN A 8 -122.15 -16.47 -64.85
N ARG A 9 -123.17 -16.51 -63.97
CA ARG A 9 -122.99 -16.19 -62.55
C ARG A 9 -122.23 -17.27 -61.78
N ASP A 10 -122.35 -18.53 -62.19
CA ASP A 10 -121.62 -19.64 -61.56
C ASP A 10 -120.13 -19.60 -61.95
N GLU A 11 -119.80 -19.24 -63.20
CA GLU A 11 -118.43 -18.98 -63.65
C GLU A 11 -117.81 -17.78 -62.94
N ASP A 12 -118.50 -16.65 -62.89
CA ASP A 12 -118.08 -15.45 -62.16
C ASP A 12 -117.87 -15.76 -60.67
N TYR A 13 -118.74 -16.58 -60.07
CA TYR A 13 -118.60 -17.00 -58.66
C TYR A 13 -117.36 -17.88 -58.44
N SER A 14 -117.06 -18.81 -59.35
CA SER A 14 -115.83 -19.62 -59.29
C SER A 14 -114.56 -18.78 -59.46
N GLN A 15 -114.58 -17.76 -60.33
CA GLN A 15 -113.47 -16.83 -60.52
C GLN A 15 -113.26 -15.95 -59.29
N ILE A 16 -114.34 -15.42 -58.69
CA ILE A 16 -114.27 -14.66 -57.44
C ILE A 16 -113.70 -15.54 -56.31
N GLN A 17 -114.17 -16.77 -56.14
CA GLN A 17 -113.64 -17.70 -55.13
C GLN A 17 -112.16 -17.98 -55.33
N TYR A 18 -111.72 -18.24 -56.56
CA TYR A 18 -110.30 -18.45 -56.88
C TYR A 18 -109.46 -17.21 -56.55
N LEU A 19 -109.92 -16.02 -56.95
CA LEU A 19 -109.22 -14.77 -56.64
C LEU A 19 -109.17 -14.51 -55.14
N THR A 20 -110.25 -14.78 -54.39
CA THR A 20 -110.25 -14.68 -52.93
C THR A 20 -109.27 -15.66 -52.28
N ALA A 21 -109.24 -16.92 -52.70
CA ALA A 21 -108.28 -17.92 -52.23
C ALA A 21 -106.84 -17.52 -52.57
N LYS A 22 -106.61 -16.96 -53.76
CA LYS A 22 -105.28 -16.47 -54.18
C LYS A 22 -104.85 -15.25 -53.36
N CYS A 23 -105.74 -14.29 -53.13
CA CYS A 23 -105.46 -13.10 -52.31
C CYS A 23 -105.18 -13.46 -50.85
N THR A 24 -105.93 -14.40 -50.26
CA THR A 24 -105.70 -14.87 -48.88
C THR A 24 -104.36 -15.59 -48.76
N ARG A 25 -104.01 -16.45 -49.72
CA ARG A 25 -102.68 -17.08 -49.77
C ARG A 25 -101.56 -16.05 -49.89
N LEU A 26 -101.67 -15.09 -50.81
CA LEU A 26 -100.66 -14.03 -50.96
C LEU A 26 -100.54 -13.16 -49.70
N ALA A 27 -101.65 -12.86 -49.02
CA ALA A 27 -101.65 -12.12 -47.77
C ALA A 27 -100.93 -12.91 -46.65
N HIS A 28 -101.17 -14.22 -46.58
CA HIS A 28 -100.46 -15.11 -45.65
C HIS A 28 -98.97 -15.17 -45.97
N ASP A 29 -98.59 -15.44 -47.23
CA ASP A 29 -97.20 -15.54 -47.66
C ASP A 29 -96.45 -14.22 -47.40
N LYS A 30 -97.10 -13.07 -47.63
CA LYS A 30 -96.59 -11.76 -47.25
C LYS A 30 -96.36 -11.65 -45.73
N ALA A 31 -97.32 -12.07 -44.90
CA ALA A 31 -97.18 -12.00 -43.44
C ALA A 31 -96.04 -12.90 -42.92
N VAL A 32 -95.80 -14.06 -43.55
CA VAL A 32 -94.65 -14.92 -43.25
C VAL A 32 -93.34 -14.20 -43.60
N LEU A 33 -93.25 -13.62 -44.80
CA LEU A 33 -92.07 -12.87 -45.23
C LEU A 33 -91.79 -11.65 -44.33
N ASP A 34 -92.83 -10.90 -43.94
CA ASP A 34 -92.70 -9.75 -43.04
C ASP A 34 -92.16 -10.18 -41.66
N ARG A 35 -92.64 -11.32 -41.14
CA ARG A 35 -92.13 -11.91 -39.89
C ARG A 35 -90.67 -12.34 -40.02
N ASP A 36 -90.31 -13.06 -41.08
CA ASP A 36 -88.96 -13.54 -41.30
C ASP A 36 -87.97 -12.38 -41.49
N PHE A 37 -88.40 -11.31 -42.15
CA PHE A 37 -87.64 -10.08 -42.29
C PHE A 37 -87.35 -9.43 -40.93
N LEU A 38 -88.35 -9.30 -40.06
CA LEU A 38 -88.16 -8.77 -38.70
C LEU A 38 -87.21 -9.64 -37.86
N LEU A 39 -87.36 -10.97 -37.93
CA LEU A 39 -86.43 -11.90 -37.27
C LEU A 39 -85.00 -11.79 -37.82
N SER A 40 -84.84 -11.53 -39.12
CA SER A 40 -83.53 -11.29 -39.72
C SER A 40 -82.89 -10.02 -39.18
N ILE A 41 -83.65 -8.92 -39.06
CA ILE A 41 -83.17 -7.65 -38.48
C ILE A 41 -82.76 -7.85 -37.02
N GLU A 42 -83.55 -8.59 -36.23
CA GLU A 42 -83.23 -8.85 -34.83
C GLU A 42 -81.93 -9.67 -34.68
N ARG A 43 -81.74 -10.68 -35.55
CA ARG A 43 -80.49 -11.47 -35.60
C ARG A 43 -79.30 -10.60 -35.99
N GLU A 44 -79.44 -9.74 -36.99
CA GLU A 44 -78.39 -8.81 -37.42
C GLU A 44 -78.00 -7.86 -36.28
N LYS A 45 -78.98 -7.27 -35.59
CA LYS A 45 -78.73 -6.41 -34.41
C LYS A 45 -78.02 -7.18 -33.30
N LYS A 46 -78.41 -8.43 -33.03
CA LYS A 46 -77.73 -9.27 -32.03
C LYS A 46 -76.27 -9.51 -32.41
N LEU A 47 -76.01 -9.93 -33.65
CA LEU A 47 -74.65 -10.15 -34.15
C LEU A 47 -73.81 -8.87 -34.13
N HIS A 48 -74.42 -7.73 -34.43
CA HIS A 48 -73.75 -6.43 -34.33
C HIS A 48 -73.34 -6.12 -32.89
N ASN A 49 -74.24 -6.28 -31.92
CA ASN A 49 -73.92 -6.10 -30.50
C ASN A 49 -72.82 -7.06 -30.02
N ASP A 50 -72.91 -8.34 -30.41
CA ASP A 50 -71.90 -9.34 -30.04
C ASP A 50 -70.51 -8.96 -30.64
N LEU A 51 -70.50 -8.44 -31.87
CA LEU A 51 -69.28 -7.93 -32.52
C LEU A 51 -68.71 -6.70 -31.81
N GLU A 52 -69.54 -5.76 -31.36
CA GLU A 52 -69.12 -4.60 -30.57
C GLU A 52 -68.49 -5.01 -29.22
N VAL A 53 -69.10 -5.99 -28.53
CA VAL A 53 -68.55 -6.52 -27.27
C VAL A 53 -67.19 -7.19 -27.51
N VAL A 54 -67.05 -7.97 -28.59
CA VAL A 54 -65.75 -8.58 -28.93
C VAL A 54 -64.72 -7.50 -29.33
N ALA A 55 -65.12 -6.47 -30.07
CA ALA A 55 -64.23 -5.38 -30.48
C ALA A 55 -63.69 -4.59 -29.27
N THR A 56 -64.55 -4.25 -28.31
CA THR A 56 -64.11 -3.55 -27.07
C THR A 56 -63.17 -4.41 -26.22
N ARG A 57 -63.45 -5.72 -26.11
CA ARG A 57 -62.55 -6.66 -25.43
C ARG A 57 -61.19 -6.77 -26.12
N LEU A 58 -61.15 -6.84 -27.45
CA LEU A 58 -59.91 -6.90 -28.21
C LEU A 58 -59.08 -5.63 -28.00
N LEU A 59 -59.71 -4.45 -28.07
CA LEU A 59 -59.03 -3.17 -27.82
C LEU A 59 -58.43 -3.10 -26.41
N HIS A 60 -59.17 -3.52 -25.39
CA HIS A 60 -58.65 -3.59 -24.02
C HIS A 60 -57.46 -4.54 -23.89
N GLN A 61 -57.52 -5.69 -24.56
CA GLN A 61 -56.41 -6.65 -24.58
C GLN A 61 -55.18 -6.09 -25.32
N GLU A 62 -55.36 -5.36 -26.42
CA GLU A 62 -54.27 -4.68 -27.13
C GLU A 62 -53.59 -3.64 -26.24
N GLN A 63 -54.37 -2.86 -25.49
CA GLN A 63 -53.83 -1.91 -24.52
C GLN A 63 -52.97 -2.63 -23.46
N ALA A 64 -53.51 -3.67 -22.82
CA ALA A 64 -52.77 -4.46 -21.82
C ALA A 64 -51.46 -5.05 -22.40
N ASN A 65 -51.51 -5.54 -23.64
CA ASN A 65 -50.32 -6.04 -24.34
C ASN A 65 -49.27 -4.94 -24.58
N THR A 66 -49.69 -3.72 -24.92
CA THR A 66 -48.75 -2.60 -25.09
C THR A 66 -48.10 -2.20 -23.77
N GLU A 67 -48.85 -2.19 -22.66
CA GLU A 67 -48.31 -1.91 -21.32
C GLU A 67 -47.29 -2.96 -20.89
N LEU A 68 -47.58 -4.25 -21.13
CA LEU A 68 -46.63 -5.34 -20.86
C LEU A 68 -45.34 -5.20 -21.68
N ARG A 69 -45.44 -4.81 -22.95
CA ARG A 69 -44.25 -4.56 -23.79
C ARG A 69 -43.42 -3.39 -23.27
N ILE A 70 -44.05 -2.32 -22.79
CA ILE A 70 -43.35 -1.19 -22.18
C ILE A 70 -42.61 -1.66 -20.91
N LYS A 71 -43.28 -2.39 -20.02
CA LYS A 71 -42.66 -2.96 -18.81
C LYS A 71 -41.50 -3.91 -19.14
N GLN A 72 -41.66 -4.76 -20.16
CA GLN A 72 -40.60 -5.66 -20.63
C GLN A 72 -39.37 -4.87 -21.09
N ASN A 73 -39.56 -3.82 -21.90
CA ASN A 73 -38.46 -2.97 -22.37
C ASN A 73 -37.73 -2.28 -21.19
N GLN A 74 -38.48 -1.81 -20.19
CA GLN A 74 -37.89 -1.22 -18.98
C GLN A 74 -37.03 -2.24 -18.21
N LEU A 75 -37.50 -3.48 -18.06
CA LEU A 75 -36.73 -4.55 -17.43
C LEU A 75 -35.46 -4.88 -18.21
N ILE A 76 -35.54 -4.96 -19.55
CA ILE A 76 -34.36 -5.18 -20.41
C ILE A 76 -33.33 -4.05 -20.23
N SER A 77 -33.77 -2.79 -20.20
CA SER A 77 -32.87 -1.66 -19.94
C SER A 77 -32.19 -1.75 -18.57
N ARG A 78 -32.92 -2.12 -17.51
CA ARG A 78 -32.35 -2.34 -16.17
C ARG A 78 -31.34 -3.47 -16.15
N ILE A 79 -31.62 -4.59 -16.83
CA ILE A 79 -30.70 -5.73 -16.95
C ILE A 79 -29.39 -5.28 -17.63
N HIS A 80 -29.46 -4.52 -18.73
CA HIS A 80 -28.26 -4.01 -19.40
C HIS A 80 -27.45 -3.05 -18.52
N GLN A 81 -28.12 -2.19 -17.74
CA GLN A 81 -27.45 -1.30 -16.78
C GLN A 81 -26.73 -2.10 -15.68
N GLN A 82 -27.39 -3.13 -15.13
CA GLN A 82 -26.78 -4.01 -14.14
C GLN A 82 -25.59 -4.78 -14.72
N GLN A 83 -25.71 -5.29 -15.95
CA GLN A 83 -24.61 -5.97 -16.63
C GLN A 83 -23.39 -5.05 -16.79
N TYR A 84 -23.61 -3.80 -17.24
CA TYR A 84 -22.54 -2.81 -17.34
C TYR A 84 -21.81 -2.56 -16.01
N LEU A 85 -22.56 -2.48 -14.90
CA LEU A 85 -21.97 -2.33 -13.56
C LEU A 85 -21.17 -3.56 -13.15
N VAL A 86 -21.65 -4.77 -13.44
CA VAL A 86 -20.93 -6.02 -13.18
C VAL A 86 -19.62 -6.05 -13.97
N ASP A 87 -19.65 -5.70 -15.25
CA ASP A 87 -18.45 -5.66 -16.10
C ASP A 87 -17.43 -4.65 -15.56
N LEU A 88 -17.88 -3.47 -15.12
CA LEU A 88 -17.03 -2.45 -14.49
C LEU A 88 -16.40 -2.94 -13.18
N LEU A 89 -17.18 -3.60 -12.32
CA LEU A 89 -16.68 -4.17 -11.06
C LEU A 89 -15.68 -5.29 -11.33
N GLN A 90 -15.93 -6.14 -12.33
CA GLN A 90 -15.02 -7.19 -12.74
C GLN A 90 -13.68 -6.63 -13.22
N GLN A 91 -13.70 -5.56 -14.03
CA GLN A 91 -12.47 -4.86 -14.45
C GLN A 91 -11.69 -4.30 -13.26
N ARG A 92 -12.36 -3.68 -12.28
CA ARG A 92 -11.72 -3.18 -11.06
C ARG A 92 -11.11 -4.30 -10.21
N LEU A 93 -11.79 -5.44 -10.09
CA LEU A 93 -11.27 -6.60 -9.37
C LEU A 93 -10.00 -7.15 -10.01
N ILE A 94 -9.93 -7.18 -11.35
CA ILE A 94 -8.71 -7.58 -12.07
C ILE A 94 -7.55 -6.63 -11.73
N LEU A 95 -7.77 -5.31 -11.80
CA LEU A 95 -6.74 -4.32 -11.45
C LEU A 95 -6.29 -4.43 -10.00
N LEU A 96 -7.21 -4.64 -9.06
CA LEU A 96 -6.88 -4.84 -7.64
C LEU A 96 -6.09 -6.13 -7.40
N ALA A 97 -6.38 -7.20 -8.14
CA ALA A 97 -5.62 -8.45 -8.07
C ALA A 97 -4.19 -8.25 -8.57
N ASP A 98 -4.03 -7.54 -9.69
CA ASP A 98 -2.72 -7.19 -10.26
C ASP A 98 -1.91 -6.32 -9.28
N ASP A 99 -2.51 -5.27 -8.71
CA ASP A 99 -1.84 -4.44 -7.71
C ASP A 99 -1.46 -5.26 -6.47
N SER A 100 -2.35 -6.11 -5.96
CA SER A 100 -2.04 -6.98 -4.83
C SER A 100 -0.85 -7.89 -5.12
N SER A 101 -0.74 -8.43 -6.34
CA SER A 101 0.40 -9.27 -6.73
C SER A 101 1.72 -8.50 -6.67
N ARG A 102 1.77 -7.27 -7.17
CA ARG A 102 2.94 -6.40 -7.10
C ARG A 102 3.34 -6.09 -5.65
N HIS A 103 2.37 -5.83 -4.77
CA HIS A 103 2.65 -5.61 -3.35
C HIS A 103 3.27 -6.84 -2.69
N THR A 104 2.82 -8.05 -3.05
CA THR A 104 3.44 -9.29 -2.54
C THR A 104 4.89 -9.47 -3.01
N GLU A 105 5.19 -9.12 -4.27
CA GLU A 105 6.56 -9.15 -4.81
C GLU A 105 7.47 -8.16 -4.07
N VAL A 106 6.99 -6.93 -3.84
CA VAL A 106 7.74 -5.90 -3.09
C VAL A 106 8.00 -6.35 -1.66
N LEU A 107 7.00 -6.90 -0.97
CA LEU A 107 7.18 -7.41 0.40
C LEU A 107 8.17 -8.57 0.44
N GLN A 108 8.16 -9.45 -0.57
CA GLN A 108 9.14 -10.53 -0.68
C GLN A 108 10.56 -9.98 -0.89
N GLN A 109 10.72 -8.97 -1.75
CA GLN A 109 12.00 -8.31 -1.98
C GLN A 109 12.53 -7.67 -0.69
N VAL A 110 11.71 -6.85 -0.01
CA VAL A 110 12.08 -6.20 1.26
C VAL A 110 12.44 -7.25 2.32
N GLY A 111 11.71 -8.37 2.38
CA GLY A 111 12.03 -9.48 3.27
C GLY A 111 13.41 -10.08 3.00
N SER A 112 13.80 -10.24 1.73
CA SER A 112 15.11 -10.75 1.34
C SER A 112 16.25 -9.77 1.65
N GLU A 113 16.03 -8.47 1.44
CA GLU A 113 16.99 -7.41 1.77
C GLU A 113 17.20 -7.30 3.29
N LEU A 114 16.12 -7.37 4.07
CA LEU A 114 16.20 -7.36 5.53
C LEU A 114 17.04 -8.54 6.06
N LEU A 115 16.85 -9.73 5.50
CA LEU A 115 17.62 -10.92 5.89
C LEU A 115 19.11 -10.77 5.53
N CYS A 116 19.42 -10.14 4.40
CA CYS A 116 20.80 -9.79 4.02
C CYS A 116 21.43 -8.81 5.02
N VAL A 117 20.70 -7.74 5.38
CA VAL A 117 21.14 -6.75 6.38
C VAL A 117 21.41 -7.42 7.73
N GLN A 118 20.49 -8.26 8.22
CA GLN A 118 20.66 -9.01 9.48
C GLN A 118 21.89 -9.94 9.46
N SER A 119 22.14 -10.60 8.32
CA SER A 119 23.35 -11.43 8.17
C SER A 119 24.63 -10.59 8.23
N SER A 120 24.62 -9.40 7.61
CA SER A 120 25.75 -8.48 7.63
C SER A 120 25.97 -7.85 9.01
N GLU A 121 24.90 -7.56 9.74
CA GLU A 121 24.93 -7.06 11.12
C GLU A 121 25.64 -8.05 12.04
N GLY A 122 25.29 -9.34 11.96
CA GLY A 122 25.96 -10.39 12.75
C GLY A 122 27.48 -10.48 12.47
N LYS A 123 27.89 -10.30 11.21
CA LYS A 123 29.33 -10.26 10.84
C LYS A 123 30.03 -9.02 11.41
N LEU A 124 29.36 -7.86 11.36
CA LEU A 124 29.90 -6.63 11.93
C LEU A 124 30.04 -6.72 13.45
N VAL A 125 29.07 -7.31 14.15
CA VAL A 125 29.17 -7.58 15.59
C VAL A 125 30.41 -8.42 15.91
N GLY A 126 30.64 -9.51 15.15
CA GLY A 126 31.84 -10.33 15.32
C GLY A 126 33.15 -9.55 15.11
N LEU A 127 33.23 -8.71 14.08
CA LEU A 127 34.41 -7.86 13.84
C LEU A 127 34.64 -6.84 14.95
N VAL A 128 33.56 -6.28 15.53
CA VAL A 128 33.66 -5.36 16.66
C VAL A 128 34.21 -6.07 17.91
N GLU A 129 33.77 -7.32 18.16
CA GLU A 129 34.29 -8.15 19.25
C GLU A 129 35.79 -8.47 19.06
N GLU A 130 36.21 -8.85 17.86
CA GLU A 130 37.62 -9.09 17.52
C GLU A 130 38.49 -7.85 17.72
N LEU A 131 38.04 -6.68 17.26
CA LEU A 131 38.76 -5.42 17.43
C LEU A 131 38.85 -5.02 18.90
N HIS A 132 37.81 -5.29 19.69
CA HIS A 132 37.84 -5.06 21.13
C HIS A 132 38.86 -5.98 21.83
N ALA A 133 38.88 -7.27 21.48
CA ALA A 133 39.85 -8.23 22.01
C ALA A 133 41.30 -7.84 21.66
N GLU A 134 41.55 -7.41 20.42
CA GLU A 134 42.86 -6.90 19.98
C GLU A 134 43.27 -5.62 20.73
N ALA A 135 42.32 -4.69 20.96
CA ALA A 135 42.59 -3.48 21.74
C ALA A 135 42.96 -3.81 23.20
N GLN A 136 42.26 -4.77 23.83
CA GLN A 136 42.61 -5.26 25.17
C GLN A 136 43.99 -5.93 25.19
N HIS A 137 44.30 -6.75 24.19
CA HIS A 137 45.61 -7.40 24.08
C HIS A 137 46.74 -6.37 23.95
N ARG A 138 46.56 -5.33 23.10
CA ARG A 138 47.52 -4.23 22.97
C ARG A 138 47.69 -3.45 24.27
N ALA A 139 46.61 -3.16 24.99
CA ALA A 139 46.67 -2.50 26.28
C ALA A 139 47.52 -3.30 27.29
N ALA A 140 47.28 -4.61 27.40
CA ALA A 140 48.05 -5.50 28.26
C ALA A 140 49.55 -5.55 27.86
N LEU A 141 49.84 -5.58 26.56
CA LEU A 141 51.22 -5.53 26.06
C LEU A 141 51.91 -4.20 26.41
N THR A 142 51.21 -3.07 26.25
CA THR A 142 51.76 -1.75 26.63
C THR A 142 52.03 -1.66 28.13
N GLU A 143 51.14 -2.17 28.98
CA GLU A 143 51.36 -2.24 30.43
C GLU A 143 52.57 -3.10 30.77
N SER A 144 52.73 -4.26 30.12
CA SER A 144 53.91 -5.13 30.29
C SER A 144 55.21 -4.42 29.94
N LEU A 145 55.27 -3.75 28.79
CA LEU A 145 56.45 -3.00 28.35
C LEU A 145 56.75 -1.80 29.25
N GLU A 146 55.73 -1.10 29.75
CA GLU A 146 55.91 -0.03 30.72
C GLU A 146 56.49 -0.54 32.04
N MET A 147 56.02 -1.68 32.54
CA MET A 147 56.57 -2.31 33.74
C MET A 147 58.04 -2.70 33.53
N GLU A 148 58.38 -3.29 32.37
CA GLU A 148 59.76 -3.62 32.02
C GLU A 148 60.65 -2.37 31.96
N LEU A 149 60.19 -1.29 31.31
CA LEU A 149 60.90 -0.01 31.25
C LEU A 149 61.12 0.59 32.65
N ARG A 150 60.11 0.54 33.52
CA ARG A 150 60.24 1.01 34.91
C ARG A 150 61.26 0.17 35.68
N SER A 151 61.22 -1.16 35.55
CA SER A 151 62.20 -2.07 36.15
C SER A 151 63.62 -1.75 35.69
N LYS A 152 63.83 -1.62 34.37
CA LYS A 152 65.13 -1.28 33.78
C LYS A 152 65.64 0.10 34.20
N THR A 153 64.72 1.06 34.38
CA THR A 153 65.06 2.39 34.89
C THR A 153 65.55 2.36 36.33
N VAL A 154 64.98 1.50 37.17
CA VAL A 154 65.45 1.28 38.56
C VAL A 154 66.84 0.64 38.55
N GLU A 155 67.04 -0.44 37.80
CA GLU A 155 68.33 -1.13 37.65
C GLU A 155 69.44 -0.17 37.16
N LEU A 156 69.14 0.69 36.19
CA LEU A 156 70.09 1.70 35.71
C LEU A 156 70.44 2.74 36.78
N LYS A 157 69.49 3.17 37.61
CA LYS A 157 69.78 4.09 38.73
C LYS A 157 70.68 3.44 39.77
N GLU A 158 70.41 2.18 40.13
CA GLU A 158 71.26 1.42 41.04
C GLU A 158 72.69 1.29 40.52
N LEU A 159 72.86 0.91 39.24
CA LEU A 159 74.17 0.85 38.59
C LEU A 159 74.87 2.21 38.57
N GLN A 160 74.13 3.29 38.31
CA GLN A 160 74.68 4.64 38.32
C GLN A 160 75.18 5.05 39.71
N ASP A 161 74.44 4.70 40.76
CA ASP A 161 74.83 4.99 42.15
C ASP A 161 76.03 4.15 42.59
N ILE A 162 76.11 2.87 42.19
CA ILE A 162 77.32 2.04 42.39
C ILE A 162 78.53 2.67 41.71
N ASN A 163 78.37 3.11 40.46
CA ASN A 163 79.48 3.70 39.69
C ASN A 163 79.96 5.02 40.30
N LYS A 164 79.06 5.85 40.84
CA LYS A 164 79.43 7.05 41.63
C LYS A 164 80.26 6.66 42.86
N THR A 165 79.80 5.67 43.63
CA THR A 165 80.51 5.19 44.83
C THR A 165 81.93 4.71 44.48
N LEU A 166 82.07 3.85 43.47
CA LEU A 166 83.37 3.38 42.98
C LEU A 166 84.26 4.52 42.50
N THR A 167 83.69 5.55 41.87
CA THR A 167 84.44 6.72 41.40
C THR A 167 84.99 7.53 42.58
N GLU A 168 84.20 7.71 43.64
CA GLU A 168 84.68 8.36 44.87
C GLU A 168 85.74 7.52 45.59
N GLU A 169 85.55 6.20 45.70
CA GLU A 169 86.57 5.28 46.25
C GLU A 169 87.89 5.35 45.45
N LEU A 170 87.83 5.42 44.12
CA LEU A 170 89.01 5.59 43.26
C LEU A 170 89.70 6.95 43.46
N LYS A 171 88.93 8.02 43.73
CA LYS A 171 89.51 9.33 44.07
C LYS A 171 90.18 9.28 45.43
N ASP A 172 89.59 8.62 46.41
CA ASP A 172 90.17 8.39 47.73
C ASP A 172 91.48 7.60 47.64
N LEU A 173 91.49 6.50 46.88
CA LEU A 173 92.70 5.73 46.61
C LEU A 173 93.79 6.54 45.91
N ARG A 174 93.45 7.38 44.91
CA ARG A 174 94.43 8.27 44.27
C ARG A 174 94.99 9.30 45.23
N ARG A 175 94.16 9.88 46.11
CA ARG A 175 94.61 10.80 47.16
C ARG A 175 95.60 10.10 48.09
N ALA A 176 95.25 8.90 48.56
CA ALA A 176 96.14 8.09 49.40
C ALA A 176 97.49 7.77 48.70
N HIS A 177 97.45 7.41 47.42
CA HIS A 177 98.67 7.16 46.64
C HIS A 177 99.52 8.43 46.43
N GLN A 178 98.90 9.58 46.16
CA GLN A 178 99.62 10.86 46.06
C GLN A 178 100.23 11.29 47.40
N GLU A 179 99.55 11.01 48.51
CA GLU A 179 100.08 11.20 49.86
C GLU A 179 101.27 10.27 50.13
N GLU A 180 101.20 9.00 49.71
CA GLU A 180 102.33 8.06 49.76
C GLU A 180 103.52 8.47 48.87
N GLU A 181 103.28 8.97 47.66
CA GLU A 181 104.33 9.52 46.78
C GLU A 181 104.96 10.79 47.37
N SER A 182 104.23 11.58 48.14
CA SER A 182 104.76 12.77 48.82
C SER A 182 105.70 12.45 49.99
N TYR A 183 105.73 11.19 50.47
CA TYR A 183 106.55 10.75 51.60
C TYR A 183 107.86 10.02 51.22
N ASN A 184 108.19 9.91 49.93
CA ASN A 184 109.47 9.35 49.45
C ASN A 184 110.19 10.33 48.49
N PRO A 185 111.23 11.05 48.94
CA PRO A 185 112.00 11.92 48.06
C PRO A 185 113.11 11.13 47.36
N SER A 186 113.08 11.16 46.03
CA SER A 186 114.14 10.77 45.06
C SER A 186 113.76 9.59 44.16
N THR A 187 113.26 9.90 42.96
CA THR A 187 113.99 9.69 41.69
C THR A 187 113.21 10.24 40.48
N SER A 188 113.81 11.22 39.79
CA SER A 188 113.67 11.54 38.35
C SER A 188 113.99 10.28 37.50
N PRO A 189 113.49 10.04 36.26
CA PRO A 189 113.44 11.02 35.16
C PRO A 189 112.39 10.84 34.03
N GLN A 190 112.50 11.77 33.07
CA GLN A 190 112.42 11.57 31.61
C GLN A 190 111.07 11.56 30.88
N LYS A 191 110.91 12.67 30.15
CA LYS A 191 110.18 12.85 28.89
C LYS A 191 110.24 11.62 27.98
N ASN A 192 109.08 11.13 27.55
CA ASN A 192 108.96 10.46 26.27
C ASN A 192 107.66 10.88 25.56
N LYS A 193 107.82 11.49 24.38
CA LYS A 193 106.76 11.83 23.44
C LYS A 193 106.44 10.54 22.68
N GLN A 194 105.25 9.99 22.85
CA GLN A 194 104.75 8.97 21.93
C GLN A 194 103.24 9.13 21.73
N THR A 195 102.94 9.67 20.56
CA THR A 195 101.74 9.43 19.73
C THR A 195 100.93 8.20 20.15
N TYR A 196 99.70 8.44 20.61
CA TYR A 196 98.60 7.50 20.42
C TYR A 196 97.40 8.26 19.88
N ASN A 197 97.04 7.82 18.68
CA ASN A 197 95.95 8.29 17.86
C ASN A 197 94.59 7.88 18.45
N ASP A 198 93.57 8.64 18.06
CA ASP A 198 92.24 8.16 17.70
C ASP A 198 91.53 7.24 18.69
N LEU A 199 90.66 7.80 19.53
CA LEU A 199 89.47 7.10 20.07
C LEU A 199 88.42 8.05 20.69
N SER A 200 88.44 9.35 20.38
CA SER A 200 87.48 10.33 20.92
C SER A 200 86.25 10.58 20.04
N PHE A 201 86.05 9.80 18.97
CA PHE A 201 84.99 10.04 17.99
C PHE A 201 84.04 8.84 17.82
N GLU A 202 83.53 8.26 18.91
CA GLU A 202 82.56 7.16 18.77
C GLU A 202 81.45 7.07 19.82
N THR A 203 81.02 8.20 20.40
CA THR A 203 79.83 8.25 21.27
C THR A 203 78.68 9.10 20.74
N SER A 204 78.84 9.79 19.60
CA SER A 204 77.76 10.58 19.00
C SER A 204 76.97 9.84 17.90
N ALA A 205 77.59 8.88 17.21
CA ALA A 205 76.95 8.16 16.09
C ALA A 205 75.98 7.02 16.51
N LYS A 206 76.04 6.55 17.77
CA LYS A 206 75.13 5.50 18.28
C LYS A 206 73.84 6.05 18.89
N LYS A 207 73.71 7.36 19.10
CA LYS A 207 72.47 8.01 19.57
C LYS A 207 71.48 8.33 18.45
N THR A 208 71.93 8.38 17.20
CA THR A 208 71.06 8.70 16.05
C THR A 208 70.41 7.46 15.44
N ILE A 209 71.01 6.27 15.55
CA ILE A 209 70.48 5.04 14.92
C ILE A 209 69.33 4.41 15.75
N VAL A 210 69.22 4.70 17.05
CA VAL A 210 68.10 4.19 17.88
C VAL A 210 66.83 5.03 17.73
N PHE A 211 66.93 6.28 17.28
CA PHE A 211 65.75 7.11 17.02
C PHE A 211 65.11 6.82 15.65
N GLU A 212 65.91 6.47 14.64
CA GLU A 212 65.41 6.25 13.27
C GLU A 212 64.75 4.87 13.07
N ALA A 213 65.01 3.89 13.95
CA ALA A 213 64.35 2.59 13.93
C ALA A 213 62.98 2.58 14.64
N ARG A 214 62.67 3.60 15.47
CA ARG A 214 61.40 3.69 16.20
C ARG A 214 60.33 4.47 15.45
N GLU A 215 60.70 5.25 14.44
CA GLU A 215 59.77 6.01 13.58
C GLU A 215 59.18 5.13 12.46
N LYS A 216 59.94 4.16 11.94
CA LYS A 216 59.47 3.26 10.86
C LYS A 216 58.46 2.19 11.30
N HIS A 217 58.28 1.95 12.59
CA HIS A 217 57.27 1.01 13.10
C HIS A 217 55.93 1.66 13.44
N ASN A 218 55.85 2.99 13.56
CA ASN A 218 54.60 3.72 13.78
C ASN A 218 53.93 4.17 12.48
N GLU A 219 54.65 4.28 11.37
CA GLU A 219 54.04 4.59 10.06
C GLU A 219 53.33 3.38 9.42
N SER A 220 53.64 2.15 9.85
CA SER A 220 52.98 0.95 9.31
C SER A 220 51.57 0.69 9.86
N ILE A 221 51.18 1.34 10.96
CA ILE A 221 49.83 1.16 11.55
C ILE A 221 48.81 2.13 10.94
N TYR A 222 49.26 3.25 10.35
CA TYR A 222 48.38 4.20 9.67
C TYR A 222 48.07 3.85 8.21
N LEU A 223 48.72 2.82 7.64
CA LEU A 223 48.51 2.40 6.24
C LEU A 223 47.34 1.43 6.02
N TRP A 224 46.67 0.95 7.09
CA TRP A 224 45.49 0.09 6.96
C TRP A 224 44.17 0.86 6.98
N TRP A 225 44.21 2.17 7.16
CA TRP A 225 43.07 3.07 6.99
C TRP A 225 43.34 3.97 5.80
N THR A 226 43.45 3.37 4.61
CA THR A 226 43.55 4.17 3.38
C THR A 226 42.25 4.97 3.24
N PRO A 227 42.34 6.30 3.00
CA PRO A 227 41.17 7.15 2.77
C PRO A 227 40.20 6.60 1.71
N GLY A 228 40.67 5.73 0.82
CA GLY A 228 39.85 5.07 -0.21
C GLY A 228 38.73 4.16 0.33
N ILE A 229 38.90 3.50 1.48
CA ILE A 229 37.83 2.64 2.03
C ILE A 229 36.71 3.48 2.66
N ILE A 230 37.07 4.56 3.36
CA ILE A 230 36.10 5.51 3.94
C ILE A 230 35.37 6.29 2.84
N VAL A 231 36.08 6.67 1.77
CA VAL A 231 35.46 7.32 0.60
C VAL A 231 34.49 6.37 -0.09
N ASN A 232 34.83 5.08 -0.27
CA ASN A 232 33.89 4.13 -0.88
C ASN A 232 32.64 3.86 -0.04
N VAL A 233 32.76 3.78 1.30
CA VAL A 233 31.58 3.60 2.17
C VAL A 233 30.74 4.87 2.23
N LEU A 234 31.35 6.05 2.27
CA LEU A 234 30.62 7.33 2.21
C LEU A 234 29.98 7.57 0.85
N GLN A 235 30.63 7.18 -0.25
CA GLN A 235 30.10 7.35 -1.61
C GLN A 235 28.97 6.36 -1.91
N VAL A 236 29.01 5.16 -1.32
CA VAL A 236 27.86 4.23 -1.33
C VAL A 236 26.71 4.75 -0.47
N LEU A 237 26.98 5.33 0.70
CA LEU A 237 25.95 5.96 1.54
C LEU A 237 25.35 7.23 0.90
N GLU A 238 26.15 8.03 0.21
CA GLU A 238 25.73 9.25 -0.49
C GLU A 238 24.89 8.91 -1.74
N MET A 239 25.21 7.83 -2.44
CA MET A 239 24.40 7.28 -3.55
C MET A 239 23.08 6.64 -3.09
N CYS A 240 23.02 6.09 -1.87
CA CYS A 240 21.81 5.44 -1.35
C CYS A 240 20.86 6.41 -0.61
N CYS A 241 21.33 7.59 -0.15
CA CYS A 241 20.53 8.51 0.66
C CYS A 241 19.91 9.70 -0.10
N PHE A 242 20.16 9.88 -1.39
CA PHE A 242 19.54 10.96 -2.18
C PHE A 242 19.22 10.54 -3.63
N PRO A 243 18.07 9.90 -3.90
CA PRO A 243 17.43 10.00 -5.19
C PRO A 243 16.38 11.11 -5.10
N ASP A 244 16.81 12.38 -5.17
CA ASP A 244 15.87 13.47 -5.43
C ASP A 244 16.11 13.96 -6.88
N PRO A 245 15.33 13.48 -7.87
CA PRO A 245 15.59 13.72 -9.29
C PRO A 245 15.29 15.17 -9.77
N HIS A 246 15.07 16.12 -8.86
CA HIS A 246 14.63 17.48 -9.20
C HIS A 246 15.59 18.62 -8.84
N LEU A 247 16.82 18.37 -8.36
CA LEU A 247 17.75 19.44 -8.01
C LEU A 247 18.79 19.73 -9.12
N SER A 248 18.69 20.96 -9.63
CA SER A 248 19.49 21.56 -10.72
C SER A 248 21.01 21.50 -10.47
N PRO A 249 21.82 21.20 -11.51
CA PRO A 249 23.25 20.86 -11.39
C PRO A 249 24.21 22.04 -11.09
N ASP A 250 23.75 23.27 -10.92
CA ASP A 250 24.62 24.46 -10.93
C ASP A 250 25.29 24.85 -9.58
N LYS A 251 25.35 23.97 -8.58
CA LYS A 251 25.93 24.31 -7.25
C LYS A 251 27.03 23.39 -6.68
N GLN A 252 27.70 22.57 -7.49
CA GLN A 252 28.78 21.67 -7.00
C GLN A 252 30.22 22.17 -7.25
N ARG A 253 30.56 23.38 -6.75
CA ARG A 253 31.98 23.76 -6.52
C ARG A 253 32.14 24.32 -5.11
N LEU A 254 32.32 23.42 -4.15
CA LEU A 254 32.86 23.77 -2.83
C LEU A 254 34.04 22.84 -2.54
N THR A 255 35.18 23.48 -2.30
CA THR A 255 36.50 22.88 -2.06
C THR A 255 36.57 22.15 -0.71
N PRO A 256 37.20 20.97 -0.64
CA PRO A 256 37.31 20.19 0.59
C PRO A 256 38.56 20.62 1.38
N GLN A 257 38.40 21.52 2.34
CA GLN A 257 39.40 21.78 3.37
C GLN A 257 38.72 22.00 4.73
N SER A 258 38.43 20.92 5.44
CA SER A 258 38.22 20.96 6.90
C SER A 258 38.28 19.53 7.48
N PRO A 259 39.40 19.13 8.09
CA PRO A 259 39.52 17.86 8.78
C PRO A 259 39.05 18.02 10.23
N SER A 260 37.80 17.63 10.53
CA SER A 260 37.32 17.25 11.89
C SER A 260 35.79 17.11 12.00
N LEU A 261 35.01 17.26 10.92
CA LEU A 261 33.53 17.20 10.99
C LEU A 261 32.93 15.79 11.20
N GLY A 262 33.74 14.75 11.41
CA GLY A 262 33.30 13.35 11.46
C GLY A 262 32.31 13.02 12.59
N PRO A 263 32.58 13.36 13.87
CA PRO A 263 31.69 12.98 14.97
C PRO A 263 30.35 13.73 14.91
N ALA A 264 30.38 15.02 14.60
CA ALA A 264 29.18 15.85 14.58
C ALA A 264 28.21 15.46 13.45
N LEU A 265 28.73 15.10 12.27
CA LEU A 265 27.91 14.60 11.17
C LEU A 265 27.30 13.24 11.50
N PHE A 266 28.06 12.34 12.15
CA PHE A 266 27.54 11.04 12.58
C PHE A 266 26.40 11.16 13.59
N PHE A 267 26.52 12.04 14.59
CA PHE A 267 25.43 12.28 15.55
C PHE A 267 24.18 12.86 14.87
N ARG A 268 24.34 13.83 13.97
CA ARG A 268 23.20 14.39 13.22
C ARG A 268 22.52 13.35 12.33
N PHE A 269 23.30 12.50 11.67
CA PHE A 269 22.76 11.41 10.84
C PHE A 269 21.98 10.39 11.68
N LYS A 270 22.54 9.97 12.82
CA LYS A 270 21.88 9.07 13.76
C LYS A 270 20.58 9.68 14.31
N ASP A 271 20.58 10.96 14.67
CA ASP A 271 19.38 11.64 15.16
C ASP A 271 18.30 11.73 14.07
N SER A 272 18.70 11.99 12.82
CA SER A 272 17.80 11.97 11.67
C SER A 272 17.14 10.60 11.46
N LEU A 273 17.94 9.52 11.48
CA LEU A 273 17.42 8.15 11.36
C LEU A 273 16.48 7.78 12.51
N MET A 274 16.79 8.23 13.73
CA MET A 274 15.95 7.96 14.90
C MET A 274 14.61 8.70 14.82
N GLU A 275 14.57 9.93 14.29
CA GLU A 275 13.32 10.64 14.06
C GLU A 275 12.50 10.02 12.94
N GLU A 276 13.12 9.62 11.83
CA GLU A 276 12.43 8.93 10.74
C GLU A 276 11.83 7.59 11.20
N ARG A 277 12.59 6.80 11.96
CA ARG A 277 12.08 5.57 12.60
C ARG A 277 10.87 5.84 13.51
N LYS A 278 10.91 6.90 14.32
CA LYS A 278 9.77 7.28 15.18
C LYS A 278 8.56 7.70 14.34
N ALA A 279 8.76 8.43 13.25
CA ALA A 279 7.68 8.83 12.34
C ALA A 279 7.01 7.60 11.69
N LEU A 280 7.80 6.64 11.21
CA LEU A 280 7.32 5.36 10.68
C LEU A 280 6.51 4.56 11.72
N LEU A 281 7.00 4.45 12.95
CA LEU A 281 6.28 3.77 14.03
C LEU A 281 4.92 4.43 14.33
N ARG A 282 4.83 5.76 14.28
CA ARG A 282 3.55 6.47 14.43
C ARG A 282 2.58 6.17 13.27
N GLN A 283 3.08 6.07 12.04
CA GLN A 283 2.24 5.73 10.88
C GLN A 283 1.72 4.30 10.95
N VAL A 284 2.57 3.33 11.30
CA VAL A 284 2.16 1.93 11.47
C VAL A 284 1.10 1.82 12.56
N SER A 285 1.29 2.47 13.70
CA SER A 285 0.31 2.49 14.78
C SER A 285 -1.04 3.10 14.35
N MET A 286 -1.03 4.17 13.54
CA MET A 286 -2.25 4.76 12.98
C MET A 286 -2.94 3.83 11.97
N LEU A 287 -2.20 3.05 11.19
CA LEU A 287 -2.77 2.08 10.25
C LEU A 287 -3.38 0.88 10.99
N GLU A 288 -2.73 0.41 12.05
CA GLU A 288 -3.26 -0.65 12.92
C GLU A 288 -4.57 -0.23 13.59
N THR A 289 -4.67 1.00 14.10
CA THR A 289 -5.93 1.50 14.69
C THR A 289 -7.03 1.59 13.65
N LYS A 290 -6.75 2.09 12.45
CA LYS A 290 -7.71 2.13 11.34
C LYS A 290 -8.18 0.74 10.91
N ALA A 291 -7.27 -0.24 10.87
CA ALA A 291 -7.60 -1.63 10.52
C ALA A 291 -8.52 -2.26 11.58
N GLU A 292 -8.25 -2.03 12.87
CA GLU A 292 -9.12 -2.49 13.95
C GLU A 292 -10.48 -1.78 13.95
N ASP A 293 -10.56 -0.51 13.60
CA ASP A 293 -11.83 0.21 13.46
C ASP A 293 -12.68 -0.31 12.29
N LEU A 294 -12.07 -0.61 11.14
CA LEU A 294 -12.73 -1.27 10.00
C LEU A 294 -13.23 -2.69 10.36
N LYS A 295 -12.47 -3.40 11.20
CA LYS A 295 -12.86 -4.72 11.70
C LYS A 295 -14.00 -4.65 12.72
N ARG A 296 -14.08 -3.57 13.50
CA ARG A 296 -15.21 -3.31 14.41
C ARG A 296 -16.46 -2.88 13.64
N SER A 297 -16.33 -2.02 12.63
CA SER A 297 -17.48 -1.60 11.81
C SER A 297 -18.08 -2.78 11.03
N SER A 298 -17.24 -3.62 10.42
CA SER A 298 -17.71 -4.82 9.73
C SER A 298 -18.38 -5.86 10.64
N ARG A 299 -18.07 -5.88 11.95
CA ARG A 299 -18.78 -6.71 12.93
C ARG A 299 -20.07 -6.10 13.44
N ALA A 300 -20.16 -4.77 13.54
CA ALA A 300 -21.33 -4.08 14.07
C ALA A 300 -22.53 -4.15 13.11
N ASP A 301 -22.28 -4.20 11.79
CA ASP A 301 -23.34 -4.37 10.78
C ASP A 301 -23.68 -5.85 10.49
N GLY A 302 -23.04 -6.79 11.21
CA GLY A 302 -23.22 -8.23 11.04
C GLY A 302 -24.35 -8.86 11.86
N LEU A 303 -25.18 -8.06 12.55
CA LEU A 303 -26.37 -8.59 13.22
C LEU A 303 -27.53 -8.64 12.22
N THR A 304 -27.99 -9.87 11.97
CA THR A 304 -29.15 -10.29 11.16
C THR A 304 -28.96 -10.37 9.64
N GLN A 305 -28.25 -11.39 9.18
CA GLN A 305 -28.90 -12.52 8.50
C GLN A 305 -27.92 -13.68 8.30
N ASN A 306 -28.08 -14.71 9.14
CA ASN A 306 -27.67 -16.07 8.82
C ASN A 306 -28.46 -16.56 7.60
N LEU A 307 -28.06 -16.14 6.40
CA LEU A 307 -28.34 -16.92 5.20
C LEU A 307 -27.29 -18.03 5.15
N LEU A 308 -27.58 -19.07 5.92
CA LEU A 308 -27.14 -20.43 5.63
C LEU A 308 -27.34 -20.66 4.12
N CYS A 309 -26.26 -20.69 3.35
CA CYS A 309 -26.27 -21.22 2.00
C CYS A 309 -26.48 -22.73 2.10
N PRO A 310 -27.63 -23.30 1.66
CA PRO A 310 -27.71 -24.72 1.40
C PRO A 310 -27.08 -24.93 0.01
N LEU A 311 -25.75 -24.98 -0.02
CA LEU A 311 -25.01 -25.47 -1.17
C LEU A 311 -24.99 -27.00 -1.06
N LEU A 312 -26.06 -27.69 -1.48
CA LEU A 312 -26.02 -29.04 -2.08
C LEU A 312 -27.43 -29.55 -2.44
N ALA A 313 -27.73 -29.61 -3.74
CA ALA A 313 -28.15 -30.80 -4.49
C ALA A 313 -28.90 -30.38 -5.77
N PRO A 314 -28.38 -30.72 -6.97
CA PRO A 314 -29.18 -30.72 -8.17
C PRO A 314 -30.00 -32.02 -8.17
N ASP A 315 -31.33 -31.90 -8.24
CA ASP A 315 -32.25 -32.82 -8.92
C ASP A 315 -33.65 -32.72 -8.29
N ARG A 316 -34.56 -31.96 -8.92
CA ARG A 316 -35.83 -32.54 -9.37
C ARG A 316 -36.65 -31.55 -10.20
N SER A 317 -36.91 -31.98 -11.42
CA SER A 317 -38.02 -31.52 -12.25
C SER A 317 -39.36 -31.61 -11.54
N GLY A 318 -40.24 -30.65 -11.85
CA GLY A 318 -41.67 -30.93 -12.00
C GLY A 318 -42.60 -29.94 -11.34
N SER A 319 -43.11 -29.01 -12.15
CA SER A 319 -44.48 -28.48 -12.13
C SER A 319 -45.06 -28.08 -10.77
N GLY A 320 -44.97 -26.78 -10.48
CA GLY A 320 -45.69 -26.17 -9.38
C GLY A 320 -45.40 -24.68 -9.34
N VAL A 321 -45.95 -23.92 -10.29
CA VAL A 321 -46.05 -22.46 -10.16
C VAL A 321 -47.01 -22.22 -8.99
N THR A 322 -46.45 -22.17 -7.79
CA THR A 322 -47.16 -21.71 -6.61
C THR A 322 -47.45 -20.23 -6.82
N SER A 323 -48.74 -19.95 -7.04
CA SER A 323 -49.39 -18.68 -6.78
C SER A 323 -48.69 -17.97 -5.63
N TRP A 324 -47.96 -16.89 -5.93
CA TRP A 324 -47.44 -16.01 -4.90
C TRP A 324 -48.64 -15.44 -4.20
N ASP A 325 -48.71 -15.68 -2.89
CA ASP A 325 -49.79 -15.18 -2.04
C ASP A 325 -49.83 -13.65 -2.20
N ALA A 326 -51.00 -13.10 -2.53
CA ALA A 326 -51.14 -11.68 -2.83
C ALA A 326 -50.67 -10.80 -1.65
N ASP A 327 -50.80 -11.34 -0.44
CA ASP A 327 -50.36 -10.72 0.81
C ASP A 327 -48.83 -10.60 0.91
N ALA A 328 -48.08 -11.56 0.34
CA ALA A 328 -46.62 -11.49 0.30
C ALA A 328 -46.10 -10.43 -0.69
N ALA A 329 -46.86 -10.17 -1.77
CA ALA A 329 -46.53 -9.11 -2.70
C ALA A 329 -46.74 -7.72 -2.10
N THR A 330 -47.81 -7.52 -1.32
CA THR A 330 -48.08 -6.26 -0.62
C THR A 330 -47.07 -5.97 0.49
N ASP A 331 -46.60 -7.00 1.20
CA ASP A 331 -45.55 -6.83 2.22
C ASP A 331 -44.21 -6.42 1.60
N LEU A 332 -43.86 -6.99 0.45
CA LEU A 332 -42.65 -6.63 -0.30
C LEU A 332 -42.74 -5.19 -0.85
N GLU A 333 -43.89 -4.78 -1.36
CA GLU A 333 -44.10 -3.42 -1.86
C GLU A 333 -43.99 -2.37 -0.72
N ALA A 334 -44.60 -2.64 0.44
CA ALA A 334 -44.47 -1.80 1.62
C ALA A 334 -43.02 -1.73 2.13
N GLN A 335 -42.27 -2.84 2.05
CA GLN A 335 -40.85 -2.86 2.44
C GLN A 335 -39.99 -2.03 1.47
N VAL A 336 -40.28 -2.07 0.17
CA VAL A 336 -39.59 -1.26 -0.85
C VAL A 336 -39.87 0.23 -0.62
N GLU A 337 -41.12 0.63 -0.37
CA GLU A 337 -41.45 2.03 -0.05
C GLU A 337 -40.73 2.51 1.20
N LYS A 338 -40.69 1.69 2.26
CA LYS A 338 -39.95 2.01 3.49
C LYS A 338 -38.45 2.18 3.23
N SER A 339 -37.86 1.35 2.36
CA SER A 339 -36.44 1.46 2.01
C SER A 339 -36.13 2.71 1.19
N ASN A 340 -37.04 3.11 0.29
CA ASN A 340 -36.89 4.33 -0.51
C ASN A 340 -36.95 5.58 0.37
N LEU A 341 -37.86 5.64 1.35
CA LEU A 341 -37.93 6.73 2.33
C LEU A 341 -36.62 6.89 3.12
N LEU A 342 -36.03 5.78 3.57
CA LEU A 342 -34.75 5.81 4.29
C LEU A 342 -33.60 6.28 3.38
N TYR A 343 -33.62 5.91 2.11
CA TYR A 343 -32.60 6.34 1.15
C TYR A 343 -32.68 7.85 0.88
N GLU A 344 -33.89 8.40 0.73
CA GLU A 344 -34.10 9.85 0.58
C GLU A 344 -33.69 10.64 1.83
N GLU A 345 -33.94 10.11 3.03
CA GLU A 345 -33.51 10.73 4.30
C GLU A 345 -31.98 10.76 4.41
N LEU A 346 -31.30 9.67 4.05
CA LEU A 346 -29.84 9.58 4.04
C LEU A 346 -29.22 10.52 2.99
N CYS A 347 -29.80 10.59 1.79
CA CYS A 347 -29.35 11.53 0.75
C CYS A 347 -29.49 12.98 1.22
N SER A 348 -30.61 13.32 1.86
CA SER A 348 -30.87 14.66 2.39
C SER A 348 -29.93 15.04 3.53
N ARG A 349 -29.45 14.08 4.33
CA ARG A 349 -28.45 14.30 5.39
C ARG A 349 -27.01 14.43 4.89
N SER A 350 -26.69 13.82 3.74
CA SER A 350 -25.32 13.76 3.22
C SER A 350 -24.93 14.95 2.32
N LEU A 351 -25.91 15.73 1.87
CA LEU A 351 -25.66 16.99 1.18
C LEU A 351 -25.41 18.08 2.24
N PRO A 352 -24.18 18.61 2.38
CA PRO A 352 -23.96 19.78 3.20
C PRO A 352 -24.88 20.89 2.68
N SER A 353 -25.81 21.35 3.51
CA SER A 353 -26.70 22.45 3.15
C SER A 353 -25.80 23.59 2.70
N GLY A 354 -26.03 24.12 1.49
CA GLY A 354 -25.16 25.07 0.81
C GLY A 354 -25.04 26.44 1.48
N GLU A 355 -25.35 26.56 2.78
CA GLU A 355 -25.25 27.80 3.55
C GLU A 355 -23.84 28.05 4.10
N GLU A 356 -22.93 27.08 4.04
CA GLU A 356 -21.56 27.24 4.60
C GLU A 356 -20.50 27.69 3.58
N LYS A 357 -20.88 28.05 2.35
CA LYS A 357 -19.94 28.56 1.32
C LYS A 357 -19.87 30.09 1.19
N MET A 358 -20.56 30.84 2.05
CA MET A 358 -20.61 32.31 1.91
C MET A 358 -19.62 33.10 2.79
N TYR A 359 -18.55 32.48 3.31
CA TYR A 359 -17.61 33.17 4.22
C TYR A 359 -16.10 32.96 3.95
N LEU A 360 -15.68 32.36 2.82
CA LEU A 360 -14.26 32.11 2.56
C LEU A 360 -13.69 32.72 1.28
N GLU A 361 -14.37 33.69 0.66
CA GLU A 361 -13.89 34.35 -0.57
C GLU A 361 -13.60 35.86 -0.39
N GLU A 362 -13.09 36.26 0.77
CA GLU A 362 -12.64 37.65 0.97
C GLU A 362 -11.39 37.71 1.86
N GLN A 363 -10.25 37.23 1.34
CA GLN A 363 -8.92 37.64 1.80
C GLN A 363 -7.85 37.26 0.76
N ALA A 364 -7.77 38.05 -0.30
CA ALA A 364 -6.57 38.15 -1.13
C ALA A 364 -5.79 39.43 -0.71
N PRO A 365 -4.49 39.35 -0.38
CA PRO A 365 -3.70 40.53 -0.08
C PRO A 365 -3.33 41.26 -1.37
N GLN A 366 -3.60 42.56 -1.41
CA GLN A 366 -3.04 43.47 -2.42
C GLN A 366 -1.54 43.63 -2.13
N GLU A 367 -0.69 43.10 -3.01
CA GLU A 367 0.73 43.45 -3.09
C GLU A 367 0.92 44.63 -4.06
N THR A 368 1.53 45.69 -3.53
CA THR A 368 2.11 46.85 -4.24
C THR A 368 3.58 46.65 -4.53
#